data_AF-A0A7S9GPS9-F1
#
_entry.id   AF-A0A7S9GPS9-F1
#
_cell.length_a   1.000
_cell.length_b   1.000
_cell.length_c   1.000
_cell.angle_alpha   90.00
_cell.angle_beta   90.00
_cell.angle_gamma   90.00
#
_symmetry.space_group_name_H-M   'P 1'
#
loop_
_entity.id
_entity.type
_entity.pdbx_description
1 polymer ?
#
loop_
_entity_poly.entity_id
_entity_poly.type
_entity_poly.pdbx_seq_one_letter_code
_entity_poly.pdbx_strand_id
1 'polypeptide(L)'
;MSADVRFSLLIAFILFSLTAILACGMRPEQMIVPHGEIVVQMIRPFYVDGHAAVAPPNQIEKLLQYGDDPDEADDVSSTIEIYEDGHPIGPGHSSYADIRAYGAGRYSHWKGRGIAFSTSDNSDPNSNGRKYFAVKPNHQ
;
A
#
# COMPACT_ATOMS: atom_id res chain seq x y z
N MET A 1 -20.45 -36.69 -47.13
CA MET A 1 -19.98 -35.34 -46.71
C MET A 1 -20.82 -34.89 -45.53
N SER A 2 -20.45 -35.20 -44.28
CA SER A 2 -21.21 -34.72 -43.10
C SER A 2 -20.49 -34.88 -41.74
N ALA A 3 -19.34 -35.56 -41.67
CA ALA A 3 -18.62 -35.77 -40.41
C ALA A 3 -17.65 -34.62 -40.07
N ASP A 4 -17.07 -33.95 -41.08
CA ASP A 4 -15.99 -32.97 -40.87
C ASP A 4 -16.44 -31.67 -40.19
N VAL A 5 -17.64 -31.19 -40.49
CA VAL A 5 -18.15 -29.92 -39.92
C VAL A 5 -18.46 -30.06 -38.42
N ARG A 6 -18.89 -31.25 -37.99
CA ARG A 6 -19.26 -31.51 -36.59
C ARG A 6 -18.04 -31.63 -35.69
N PHE A 7 -16.90 -32.10 -36.21
CA PHE A 7 -15.64 -32.20 -35.47
C PHE A 7 -14.95 -30.83 -35.32
N SER A 8 -14.97 -29.99 -36.36
CA SER A 8 -14.43 -28.62 -36.29
C SER A 8 -15.18 -27.69 -35.34
N LEU A 9 -16.51 -27.80 -35.26
CA LEU A 9 -17.31 -27.01 -34.31
C LEU A 9 -16.99 -27.39 -32.85
N LEU A 10 -16.81 -28.68 -32.55
CA LEU A 10 -16.50 -29.13 -31.20
C LEU A 10 -15.16 -28.59 -30.68
N ILE A 11 -14.13 -28.56 -31.54
CA ILE A 11 -12.79 -28.04 -31.20
C ILE A 11 -12.83 -26.52 -30.96
N ALA A 12 -13.60 -25.77 -31.76
CA ALA A 12 -13.78 -24.34 -31.58
C ALA A 12 -14.48 -23.99 -30.26
N PHE A 13 -15.49 -24.78 -29.84
CA PHE A 13 -16.16 -24.60 -28.54
C PHE A 13 -15.26 -24.91 -27.34
N ILE A 14 -14.37 -25.90 -27.46
CA ILE A 14 -13.41 -26.26 -26.39
C ILE A 14 -12.32 -25.19 -26.25
N LEU A 15 -11.79 -24.65 -27.35
CA LEU A 15 -10.81 -23.55 -27.30
C LEU A 15 -11.43 -22.26 -26.77
N PHE A 16 -12.68 -21.94 -27.15
CA PHE A 16 -13.40 -20.76 -26.66
C PHE A 16 -13.71 -20.87 -25.15
N SER A 17 -14.08 -22.06 -24.68
CA SER A 17 -14.34 -22.31 -23.25
C SER A 17 -13.06 -22.32 -22.41
N LEU A 18 -11.94 -22.86 -22.91
CA LEU A 18 -10.62 -22.78 -22.27
C LEU A 18 -10.13 -21.32 -22.14
N THR A 19 -10.32 -20.49 -23.16
CA THR A 19 -9.99 -19.05 -23.07
C THR A 19 -10.89 -18.29 -22.11
N ALA A 20 -12.18 -18.63 -22.05
CA ALA A 20 -13.13 -17.99 -21.14
C ALA A 20 -12.88 -18.37 -19.66
N ILE A 21 -12.47 -19.61 -19.39
CA ILE A 21 -12.09 -20.05 -18.04
C ILE A 21 -10.79 -19.36 -17.59
N LEU A 22 -9.81 -19.17 -18.49
CA LEU A 22 -8.59 -18.39 -18.20
C LEU A 22 -8.87 -16.90 -17.94
N ALA A 23 -9.90 -16.31 -18.56
CA ALA A 23 -10.31 -14.93 -18.32
C ALA A 23 -11.22 -14.74 -17.09
N CYS A 24 -11.98 -15.77 -16.69
CA CYS A 24 -12.97 -15.69 -15.61
C CYS A 24 -12.37 -15.86 -14.19
N GLY A 25 -11.09 -16.25 -14.08
CA GLY A 25 -10.38 -16.43 -12.82
C GLY A 25 -9.77 -15.15 -12.21
N MET A 26 -9.67 -14.06 -12.96
CA MET A 26 -9.16 -12.79 -12.45
C MET A 26 -10.26 -12.05 -11.70
N ARG A 27 -10.42 -12.36 -10.41
CA ARG A 27 -11.16 -11.44 -9.52
C ARG A 27 -10.33 -10.15 -9.44
N PRO A 28 -10.88 -8.97 -9.78
CA PRO A 28 -10.21 -7.73 -9.44
C PRO A 28 -10.02 -7.75 -7.92
N GLU A 29 -8.75 -7.72 -7.48
CA GLU A 29 -8.41 -7.64 -6.08
C GLU A 29 -9.17 -6.44 -5.51
N GLN A 30 -10.15 -6.74 -4.65
CA GLN A 30 -11.10 -5.76 -4.19
C GLN A 30 -10.30 -4.79 -3.31
N MET A 31 -10.03 -3.59 -3.82
CA MET A 31 -9.22 -2.61 -3.12
C MET A 31 -9.88 -2.25 -1.79
N ILE A 32 -9.25 -2.63 -0.68
CA ILE A 32 -9.67 -2.25 0.66
C ILE A 32 -9.10 -0.85 0.92
N VAL A 33 -9.98 0.16 0.89
CA VAL A 33 -9.62 1.52 1.29
C VAL A 33 -9.90 1.67 2.78
N PRO A 34 -8.91 2.03 3.61
CA PRO A 34 -9.13 2.19 5.04
C PRO A 34 -10.06 3.37 5.33
N HIS A 35 -10.73 3.30 6.49
CA HIS A 35 -11.65 4.34 6.95
C HIS A 35 -10.97 5.23 8.00
N GLY A 36 -11.27 6.53 7.98
CA GLY A 36 -10.78 7.50 8.95
C GLY A 36 -11.31 8.90 8.67
N GLU A 37 -10.98 9.84 9.56
CA GLU A 37 -11.33 11.25 9.41
C GLU A 37 -10.61 11.88 8.21
N ILE A 38 -9.33 11.54 8.05
CA ILE A 38 -8.51 11.93 6.90
C ILE A 38 -7.89 10.67 6.34
N VAL A 39 -8.10 10.41 5.05
CA VAL A 39 -7.50 9.28 4.33
C VAL A 39 -6.72 9.84 3.15
N VAL A 40 -5.41 9.57 3.12
CA VAL A 40 -4.51 9.98 2.04
C VAL A 40 -3.88 8.75 1.44
N GLN A 41 -4.09 8.52 0.14
CA GLN A 41 -3.30 7.52 -0.58
C GLN A 41 -1.90 8.08 -0.83
N MET A 42 -0.87 7.38 -0.38
CA MET A 42 0.52 7.72 -0.68
C MET A 42 0.89 7.04 -2.00
N ILE A 43 1.22 7.85 -3.01
CA ILE A 43 1.43 7.43 -4.40
C ILE A 43 2.92 7.55 -4.73
N ARG A 44 3.47 6.45 -5.26
CA ARG A 44 4.84 6.38 -5.79
C ARG A 44 5.13 7.49 -6.84
N PRO A 45 6.40 7.90 -7.04
CA PRO A 45 7.60 7.35 -6.44
C PRO A 45 7.82 7.80 -4.99
N PHE A 46 8.26 6.85 -4.17
CA PHE A 46 8.81 7.09 -2.84
C PHE A 46 10.32 7.21 -2.93
N TYR A 47 10.92 8.11 -2.14
CA TYR A 47 12.37 8.12 -1.97
C TYR A 47 12.77 6.96 -1.06
N VAL A 48 13.63 6.06 -1.53
CA VAL A 48 14.02 4.84 -0.81
C VAL A 48 15.47 4.94 -0.34
N ASP A 49 15.71 4.58 0.93
CA ASP A 49 17.02 4.47 1.57
C ASP A 49 17.01 3.29 2.54
N GLY A 50 17.72 2.21 2.22
CA GLY A 50 17.61 0.93 2.94
C GLY A 50 16.18 0.37 2.83
N HIS A 51 15.60 -0.01 3.97
CA HIS A 51 14.18 -0.40 4.03
C HIS A 51 13.21 0.79 4.18
N ALA A 52 13.73 2.01 4.36
CA ALA A 52 12.89 3.19 4.50
C ALA A 52 12.44 3.72 3.14
N ALA A 53 11.18 4.12 3.09
CA ALA A 53 10.53 4.81 1.99
C ALA A 53 9.90 6.11 2.54
N VAL A 54 10.13 7.23 1.87
CA VAL A 54 9.63 8.55 2.27
C VAL A 54 8.56 9.02 1.30
N ALA A 55 7.39 9.37 1.84
CA ALA A 55 6.26 9.88 1.08
C ALA A 55 6.53 11.32 0.60
N PRO A 56 6.16 11.67 -0.65
CA PRO A 56 6.25 13.05 -1.13
C PRO A 56 5.43 14.01 -0.25
N PRO A 57 6.01 15.09 0.32
CA PRO A 57 5.31 15.97 1.26
C PRO A 57 4.03 16.59 0.70
N ASN A 58 4.00 16.89 -0.60
CA ASN A 58 2.84 17.46 -1.28
C ASN A 58 1.61 16.52 -1.33
N GLN A 59 1.79 15.22 -1.10
CA GLN A 59 0.66 14.28 -1.03
C GLN A 59 0.03 14.24 0.35
N ILE A 60 0.82 14.51 1.39
CA ILE A 60 0.45 14.34 2.80
C ILE A 60 0.24 15.66 3.53
N GLU A 61 0.04 16.77 2.80
CA GLU A 61 -0.10 18.14 3.36
C GLU A 61 -1.12 18.23 4.50
N LYS A 62 -2.26 17.55 4.36
CA LYS A 62 -3.32 17.52 5.37
C LYS A 62 -2.91 16.83 6.66
N LEU A 63 -1.86 16.00 6.62
CA LEU A 63 -1.40 15.21 7.75
C LEU A 63 -0.24 15.86 8.50
N LEU A 64 0.49 16.80 7.86
CA LEU A 64 1.72 17.40 8.40
C LEU A 64 1.61 17.99 9.81
N GLN A 65 0.42 18.37 10.26
CA GLN A 65 0.22 18.95 11.59
C GLN A 65 -0.02 17.92 12.71
N TYR A 66 -0.26 16.65 12.37
CA TYR A 66 -0.61 15.58 13.31
C TYR A 66 0.56 14.60 13.56
N GLY A 67 1.79 15.01 13.27
CA GLY A 67 3.00 14.22 13.48
C GLY A 67 3.61 14.46 14.85
N ASP A 68 4.54 13.58 15.21
CA ASP A 68 5.39 13.73 16.38
C ASP A 68 6.22 15.02 16.24
N ASP A 69 6.41 15.74 17.34
CA ASP A 69 7.24 16.93 17.38
C ASP A 69 8.72 16.54 17.23
N PRO A 70 9.39 16.91 16.13
CA PRO A 70 10.79 16.52 15.91
C PRO A 70 11.77 17.18 16.89
N ASP A 71 11.33 18.19 17.64
CA ASP A 71 12.16 18.89 18.62
C ASP A 71 12.03 18.29 20.04
N GLU A 72 11.11 17.35 20.24
CA GLU A 72 10.86 16.63 21.51
C GLU A 72 11.16 15.13 21.33
N ALA A 73 12.27 14.65 21.90
CA ALA A 73 12.84 13.33 21.59
C ALA A 73 11.92 12.13 21.90
N ASP A 74 11.04 12.27 22.89
CA ASP A 74 10.12 11.21 23.34
C ASP A 74 8.66 11.50 22.95
N ASP A 75 8.42 12.44 22.03
CA ASP A 75 7.06 12.72 21.58
C ASP A 75 6.49 11.56 20.75
N VAL A 76 5.31 11.12 21.15
CA VAL A 76 4.52 10.06 20.50
C VAL A 76 3.09 10.53 20.30
N SER A 77 2.93 11.83 20.01
CA SER A 77 1.63 12.47 19.87
C SER A 77 0.94 12.18 18.54
N SER A 78 1.65 11.64 17.53
CA SER A 78 1.04 11.32 16.25
C SER A 78 -0.02 10.23 16.36
N THR A 79 -1.19 10.50 15.81
CA THR A 79 -2.29 9.52 15.71
C THR A 79 -2.38 8.90 14.32
N ILE A 80 -1.39 9.12 13.45
CA ILE A 80 -1.43 8.65 12.08
C ILE A 80 -1.13 7.16 11.99
N GLU A 81 -1.99 6.44 11.28
CA GLU A 81 -1.86 5.02 10.97
C GLU A 81 -1.46 4.84 9.50
N ILE A 82 -0.57 3.91 9.22
CA ILE A 82 -0.18 3.54 7.84
C ILE A 82 -0.79 2.20 7.48
N TYR A 83 -1.31 2.09 6.26
CA TYR A 83 -1.92 0.89 5.72
C TYR A 83 -1.20 0.46 4.43
N GLU A 84 -1.04 -0.85 4.28
CA GLU A 84 -0.54 -1.55 3.09
C GLU A 84 -1.64 -2.51 2.60
N ASP A 85 -2.12 -2.30 1.37
CA ASP A 85 -3.27 -3.02 0.79
C ASP A 85 -4.48 -3.11 1.74
N GLY A 86 -4.73 -2.02 2.47
CA GLY A 86 -5.82 -1.90 3.43
C GLY A 86 -5.59 -2.60 4.77
N HIS A 87 -4.41 -3.17 5.01
CA HIS A 87 -4.02 -3.73 6.32
C HIS A 87 -3.09 -2.76 7.05
N PRO A 88 -3.31 -2.48 8.34
CA PRO A 88 -2.42 -1.60 9.09
C PRO A 88 -1.03 -2.23 9.22
N ILE A 89 0.01 -1.41 9.08
CA ILE A 89 1.41 -1.78 9.33
C ILE A 89 1.93 -1.07 10.57
N GLY A 90 2.98 -1.62 11.17
CA GLY A 90 3.63 -1.03 12.34
C GLY A 90 4.89 -1.81 12.74
N PRO A 91 5.55 -1.43 13.84
CA PRO A 91 5.13 -0.40 14.80
C PRO A 91 5.28 1.05 14.30
N GLY A 92 4.37 1.92 14.73
CA GLY A 92 4.50 3.38 14.58
C GLY A 92 5.56 3.98 15.52
N HIS A 93 5.84 5.28 15.39
CA HIS A 93 6.84 6.01 16.18
C HIS A 93 8.23 5.38 16.19
N SER A 94 8.58 4.63 15.14
CA SER A 94 9.92 4.05 15.01
C SER A 94 10.93 5.14 14.72
N SER A 95 12.20 4.96 15.06
CA SER A 95 13.24 5.89 14.59
C SER A 95 13.49 5.69 13.08
N TYR A 96 13.90 6.75 12.37
CA TYR A 96 14.30 6.60 10.96
C TYR A 96 15.42 5.55 10.77
N ALA A 97 16.34 5.47 11.74
CA ALA A 97 17.43 4.49 11.74
C ALA A 97 16.89 3.05 11.81
N ASP A 98 15.89 2.79 12.66
CA ASP A 98 15.27 1.47 12.79
C ASP A 98 14.43 1.09 11.57
N ILE A 99 13.71 2.05 10.98
CA ILE A 99 13.01 1.83 9.72
C ILE A 99 14.00 1.42 8.64
N ARG A 100 15.09 2.17 8.49
CA ARG A 100 16.12 1.89 7.49
C ARG A 100 16.80 0.54 7.68
N ALA A 101 17.11 0.17 8.92
CA ALA A 101 17.89 -1.03 9.26
C ALA A 101 17.06 -2.31 9.33
N TYR A 102 15.84 -2.23 9.85
CA TYR A 102 15.01 -3.41 10.15
C TYR A 102 13.73 -3.48 9.32
N GLY A 103 13.17 -2.33 8.95
CA GLY A 103 11.91 -2.23 8.21
C GLY A 103 10.77 -2.96 8.92
N ALA A 104 10.12 -3.90 8.21
CA ALA A 104 9.07 -4.79 8.68
C ALA A 104 7.81 -4.04 9.16
N GLY A 105 7.32 -3.11 8.33
CA GLY A 105 6.12 -2.32 8.61
C GLY A 105 6.32 -1.13 9.53
N ARG A 106 7.54 -0.89 10.03
CA ARG A 106 7.87 0.27 10.86
C ARG A 106 7.63 1.58 10.13
N TYR A 107 7.14 2.59 10.85
CA TYR A 107 6.99 3.93 10.32
C TYR A 107 7.16 5.03 11.37
N SER A 108 7.37 6.25 10.89
CA SER A 108 7.38 7.49 11.67
C SER A 108 6.62 8.56 10.89
N HIS A 109 6.05 9.50 11.64
CA HIS A 109 5.42 10.67 11.08
C HIS A 109 5.79 11.89 11.92
N TRP A 110 6.53 12.83 11.34
CA TRP A 110 6.99 14.03 12.04
C TRP A 110 6.27 15.27 11.53
N LYS A 111 5.88 16.10 12.49
CA LYS A 111 5.22 17.37 12.23
C LYS A 111 6.06 18.25 11.30
N GLY A 112 5.44 18.73 10.22
CA GLY A 112 6.08 19.59 9.23
C GLY A 112 7.19 18.96 8.39
N ARG A 113 7.53 17.67 8.59
CA ARG A 113 8.58 16.97 7.81
C ARG A 113 8.02 15.87 6.90
N GLY A 114 7.06 15.09 7.38
CA GLY A 114 6.38 14.06 6.59
C GLY A 114 6.48 12.65 7.18
N ILE A 115 6.26 11.65 6.31
CA ILE A 115 6.10 10.25 6.69
C ILE A 115 7.24 9.42 6.09
N ALA A 116 7.89 8.63 6.95
CA ALA A 116 8.80 7.57 6.55
C ALA A 116 8.21 6.22 6.98
N PHE A 117 8.25 5.22 6.11
CA PHE A 117 7.72 3.89 6.40
C PHE A 117 8.56 2.80 5.74
N SER A 118 8.30 1.55 6.10
CA SER A 118 8.79 0.36 5.41
C SER A 118 7.62 -0.55 5.10
N THR A 119 7.73 -1.35 4.05
CA THR A 119 6.72 -2.34 3.72
C THR A 119 6.74 -3.50 4.72
N SER A 120 5.64 -4.25 4.82
CA SER A 120 5.49 -5.34 5.79
C SER A 120 6.54 -6.45 5.61
N ASP A 121 7.00 -6.66 4.38
CA ASP A 121 7.96 -7.69 3.97
C ASP A 121 9.27 -7.12 3.42
N ASN A 122 9.54 -5.83 3.63
CA ASN A 122 10.73 -5.11 3.15
C ASN A 122 10.92 -5.06 1.63
N SER A 123 9.91 -5.45 0.85
CA SER A 123 9.91 -5.23 -0.60
C SER A 123 9.85 -3.73 -0.94
N ASP A 124 10.39 -3.34 -2.10
CA ASP A 124 10.38 -1.93 -2.52
C ASP A 124 8.95 -1.46 -2.87
N PRO A 125 8.41 -0.43 -2.18
CA PRO A 125 7.05 0.05 -2.40
C PRO A 125 6.82 0.69 -3.77
N ASN A 126 7.89 1.02 -4.51
CA ASN A 126 7.79 1.52 -5.87
C ASN A 126 7.50 0.42 -6.89
N SER A 127 7.83 -0.83 -6.58
CA SER A 127 7.80 -1.95 -7.52
C SER A 127 6.91 -3.13 -7.09
N ASN A 128 6.53 -3.22 -5.81
CA ASN A 128 5.77 -4.36 -5.29
C ASN A 128 4.27 -4.36 -5.62
N GLY A 129 3.76 -3.31 -6.28
CA GLY A 129 2.38 -3.25 -6.77
C GLY A 129 1.30 -2.95 -5.72
N ARG A 130 1.69 -2.81 -4.45
CA ARG A 130 0.77 -2.55 -3.33
C ARG A 130 0.32 -1.10 -3.27
N LYS A 131 -0.75 -0.85 -2.53
CA LYS A 131 -1.29 0.50 -2.25
C LYS A 131 -1.03 0.89 -0.81
N TYR A 132 -0.64 2.14 -0.62
CA TYR A 132 -0.31 2.67 0.69
C TYR A 132 -1.23 3.82 1.05
N PHE A 133 -1.67 3.86 2.29
CA PHE A 133 -2.49 4.95 2.82
C PHE A 133 -1.92 5.43 4.16
N ALA A 134 -2.01 6.74 4.38
CA ALA A 134 -1.84 7.36 5.68
C ALA A 134 -3.21 7.86 6.15
N VAL A 135 -3.58 7.51 7.37
CA VAL A 135 -4.94 7.69 7.90
C VAL A 135 -4.88 8.38 9.25
N LYS A 136 -5.66 9.44 9.41
CA LYS A 136 -6.07 9.95 10.73
C LYS A 136 -7.36 9.21 11.12
N PRO A 137 -7.37 8.41 12.18
CA PRO A 137 -8.57 7.71 12.60
C PRO A 137 -9.66 8.70 13.04
N ASN A 138 -10.92 8.26 13.02
CA ASN A 138 -12.01 9.04 13.60
C ASN A 138 -11.76 9.18 15.11
N HIS A 139 -12.09 10.34 15.67
CA HIS A 139 -12.16 10.47 17.13
C HIS A 139 -13.20 9.46 17.65
N GLN A 140 -12.79 8.58 18.56
CA GLN A 140 -13.70 7.70 19.29
C GLN A 140 -14.57 8.48 20.27
#